data_AF-W7Q6P7-F1
#
_entry.id   AF-W7Q6P7-F1
#
_cell.length_a   1.000
_cell.length_b   1.000
_cell.length_c   1.000
_cell.angle_alpha   90.00
_cell.angle_beta   90.00
_cell.angle_gamma   90.00
#
_symmetry.space_group_name_H-M   'P 1'
#
loop_
_entity.id
_entity.type
_entity.pdbx_description
1 polymer ?
#
loop_
_entity_poly.entity_id
_entity_poly.type
_entity_poly.pdbx_seq_one_letter_code
_entity_poly.pdbx_strand_id
1 'polypeptide(L)'
;MRSVRMLERSGANAIQLEDQTYPKRCGHLRGKTLVPTAEMVGKLKAALDARHSDRTLVIGRTDALAVEGIDGAMQRARAYRDAGVDLLFIEGIRSDTDIERIMTEFRGQVPIMANMVEGGDTPLQNAAALQAQGFSLVIFPGAWYVP
;
A
#
# COMPACT_ATOMS: atom_id res chain seq x y z
N MET A 1 10.70 16.62 -5.27
CA MET A 1 9.56 15.84 -5.80
C MET A 1 8.59 16.73 -6.59
N ARG A 2 8.69 16.76 -7.93
CA ARG A 2 7.74 17.50 -8.79
C ARG A 2 6.35 16.84 -8.82
N SER A 3 6.31 15.50 -8.78
CA SER A 3 5.10 14.71 -8.94
C SER A 3 4.08 14.91 -7.82
N VAL A 4 4.52 14.88 -6.56
CA VAL A 4 3.64 15.09 -5.39
C VAL A 4 2.90 16.41 -5.48
N ARG A 5 3.65 17.51 -5.63
CA ARG A 5 3.08 18.86 -5.75
C ARG A 5 2.18 19.02 -6.97
N MET A 6 2.46 18.32 -8.06
CA MET A 6 1.62 18.34 -9.25
C MET A 6 0.28 17.64 -8.99
N LEU A 7 0.32 16.41 -8.48
CA LEU A 7 -0.89 15.63 -8.17
C LEU A 7 -1.76 16.33 -7.13
N GLU A 8 -1.15 16.87 -6.08
CA GLU A 8 -1.84 17.63 -5.04
C GLU A 8 -2.52 18.88 -5.62
N ARG A 9 -1.82 19.68 -6.44
CA ARG A 9 -2.44 20.83 -7.14
C ARG A 9 -3.54 20.44 -8.12
N SER A 10 -3.48 19.21 -8.65
CA SER A 10 -4.55 18.64 -9.49
C SER A 10 -5.73 18.11 -8.67
N GLY A 11 -5.71 18.22 -7.34
CA GLY A 11 -6.82 17.85 -6.46
C GLY A 11 -6.73 16.44 -5.88
N ALA A 12 -5.58 15.76 -5.98
CA ALA A 12 -5.42 14.43 -5.40
C ALA A 12 -5.49 14.47 -3.85
N ASN A 13 -6.37 13.66 -3.28
CA ASN A 13 -6.47 13.50 -1.81
C ASN A 13 -5.49 12.46 -1.25
N ALA A 14 -5.00 11.55 -2.08
CA ALA A 14 -4.04 10.54 -1.70
C ALA A 14 -3.07 10.23 -2.86
N ILE A 15 -1.82 9.92 -2.52
CA ILE A 15 -0.76 9.56 -3.45
C ILE A 15 -0.10 8.29 -2.93
N GLN A 16 -0.12 7.23 -3.75
CA GLN A 16 0.52 5.96 -3.45
C GLN A 16 1.90 5.88 -4.10
N LEU A 17 2.89 5.44 -3.34
CA LEU A 17 4.23 5.12 -3.84
C LEU A 17 4.53 3.65 -3.55
N GLU A 18 5.09 2.95 -4.52
CA GLU A 18 5.44 1.52 -4.43
C GLU A 18 6.95 1.27 -4.56
N ASP A 19 7.38 0.11 -4.06
CA ASP A 19 8.79 -0.30 -4.00
C ASP A 19 9.28 -1.14 -5.17
N GLN A 20 8.51 -1.25 -6.26
CA GLN A 20 8.98 -1.92 -7.47
C GLN A 20 10.09 -1.11 -8.17
N THR A 21 11.09 -1.82 -8.70
CA THR A 21 12.05 -1.27 -9.66
C THR A 21 11.36 -0.89 -10.97
N TYR A 22 11.97 -0.01 -11.76
CA TYR A 22 11.51 0.30 -13.11
C TYR A 22 12.10 -0.67 -14.15
N PRO A 23 11.35 -1.11 -15.18
CA PRO A 23 9.92 -0.86 -15.41
C PRO A 23 9.01 -1.64 -14.45
N LYS A 24 7.94 -0.99 -13.99
CA LYS A 24 6.97 -1.57 -13.06
C LYS A 24 6.15 -2.68 -13.72
N ARG A 25 5.72 -3.67 -12.94
CA ARG A 25 4.77 -4.71 -13.37
C ARG A 25 3.51 -4.63 -12.51
N CYS A 26 2.38 -5.03 -13.07
CA CYS A 26 1.13 -5.10 -12.31
C CYS A 26 1.31 -5.96 -11.05
N GLY A 27 0.67 -5.58 -9.93
CA GLY A 27 0.72 -6.25 -8.64
C GLY A 27 0.38 -7.76 -8.66
N HIS A 28 -0.23 -8.23 -9.74
CA HIS A 28 -0.65 -9.63 -9.91
C HIS A 28 0.25 -10.42 -10.90
N LEU A 29 1.27 -9.78 -11.49
CA LEU A 29 2.18 -10.43 -12.45
C LEU A 29 3.46 -10.93 -11.77
N ARG A 30 3.96 -12.10 -12.20
CA ARG A 30 5.22 -12.70 -11.72
C ARG A 30 6.46 -11.94 -12.22
N GLY A 31 7.56 -12.05 -11.48
CA GLY A 31 8.88 -11.49 -11.84
C GLY A 31 9.06 -10.02 -11.46
N LYS A 32 8.43 -9.58 -10.37
CA LYS A 32 8.69 -8.26 -9.79
C LYS A 32 10.06 -8.24 -9.12
N THR A 33 10.72 -7.11 -9.20
CA THR A 33 11.94 -6.80 -8.46
C THR A 33 11.71 -5.54 -7.65
N LEU A 34 12.26 -5.50 -6.44
CA LEU A 34 12.04 -4.41 -5.51
C LEU A 34 13.31 -3.58 -5.37
N VAL A 35 13.14 -2.29 -5.15
CA VAL A 35 14.24 -1.44 -4.74
C VAL A 35 14.64 -1.78 -3.28
N PRO A 36 15.88 -1.46 -2.86
CA PRO A 36 16.27 -1.60 -1.46
C PRO A 36 15.32 -0.83 -0.54
N THR A 37 15.04 -1.37 0.65
CA THR A 37 14.13 -0.74 1.63
C THR A 37 14.53 0.70 1.95
N ALA A 38 15.83 0.97 2.10
CA ALA A 38 16.35 2.31 2.35
C ALA A 38 16.03 3.30 1.22
N GLU A 39 16.07 2.84 -0.04
CA GLU A 39 15.71 3.67 -1.20
C GLU A 39 14.21 4.00 -1.16
N MET A 40 13.36 3.01 -0.89
CA MET A 40 11.92 3.26 -0.79
C MET A 40 11.58 4.21 0.38
N VAL A 41 12.19 4.02 1.55
CA VAL A 41 12.05 4.94 2.68
C VAL A 41 12.47 6.36 2.29
N GLY A 42 13.55 6.52 1.53
CA GLY A 42 13.97 7.82 0.99
C GLY A 42 12.90 8.45 0.09
N LYS A 43 12.26 7.67 -0.79
CA LYS A 43 11.14 8.13 -1.63
C LYS A 43 9.94 8.57 -0.81
N LEU A 44 9.57 7.81 0.22
CA LEU A 44 8.44 8.12 1.10
C LEU A 44 8.70 9.41 1.88
N LYS A 45 9.87 9.55 2.50
CA LYS A 45 10.26 10.79 3.21
C LYS A 45 10.27 12.00 2.28
N ALA A 46 10.80 11.85 1.07
CA ALA A 46 10.77 12.92 0.07
C ALA A 46 9.34 13.25 -0.38
N ALA A 47 8.41 12.29 -0.38
CA ALA A 47 7.01 12.52 -0.71
C ALA A 47 6.31 13.32 0.39
N LEU A 48 6.51 12.90 1.64
CA LEU A 48 5.99 13.56 2.84
C LEU A 48 6.53 15.00 2.95
N ASP A 49 7.83 15.22 2.77
CA ASP A 49 8.44 16.56 2.79
C ASP A 49 7.91 17.48 1.66
N ALA A 50 7.56 16.89 0.52
CA ALA A 50 7.14 17.67 -0.63
C ALA A 50 5.65 18.03 -0.66
N ARG A 51 4.81 17.34 0.13
CA ARG A 51 3.37 17.64 0.22
C ARG A 51 3.19 19.02 0.84
N HIS A 52 2.24 19.77 0.33
CA HIS A 52 1.93 21.09 0.86
C HIS A 52 0.95 21.00 2.05
N SER A 53 0.10 19.98 2.08
CA SER A 53 -0.95 19.80 3.08
C SER A 53 -0.97 18.38 3.62
N ASP A 54 -1.11 18.24 4.93
CA ASP A 54 -1.34 16.95 5.60
C ASP A 54 -2.71 16.34 5.26
N ARG A 55 -3.57 17.07 4.55
CA ARG A 55 -4.82 16.54 3.97
C ARG A 55 -4.58 15.70 2.71
N THR A 56 -3.40 15.80 2.11
CA THR A 56 -2.99 14.92 1.00
C THR A 56 -2.19 13.77 1.57
N LEU A 57 -2.84 12.60 1.60
CA LEU A 57 -2.30 11.40 2.23
C LEU A 57 -1.23 10.76 1.36
N VAL A 58 -0.17 10.27 1.97
CA VAL A 58 0.92 9.50 1.35
C VAL A 58 0.78 8.05 1.78
N ILE A 59 0.56 7.17 0.80
CA ILE A 59 0.37 5.74 1.02
C ILE A 59 1.66 5.01 0.67
N GLY A 60 2.22 4.31 1.66
CA GLY A 60 3.38 3.44 1.47
C GLY A 60 2.93 2.05 1.01
N ARG A 61 3.11 1.76 -0.29
CA ARG A 61 2.82 0.45 -0.87
C ARG A 61 4.06 -0.44 -0.91
N THR A 62 3.91 -1.69 -0.51
CA THR A 62 4.90 -2.75 -0.77
C THR A 62 4.32 -3.87 -1.62
N ASP A 63 5.07 -4.28 -2.63
CA ASP A 63 4.80 -5.47 -3.45
C ASP A 63 5.60 -6.70 -2.96
N ALA A 64 6.22 -6.60 -1.78
CA ALA A 64 7.18 -7.58 -1.29
C ALA A 64 6.59 -8.93 -0.91
N LEU A 65 5.28 -9.03 -0.65
CA LEU A 65 4.67 -10.30 -0.29
C LEU A 65 4.90 -11.38 -1.36
N ALA A 66 4.86 -11.00 -2.64
CA ALA A 66 5.10 -11.91 -3.77
C ALA A 66 6.59 -12.22 -4.04
N VAL A 67 7.52 -11.49 -3.41
CA VAL A 67 8.96 -11.55 -3.71
C VAL A 67 9.76 -12.08 -2.52
N GLU A 68 9.49 -11.54 -1.33
CA GLU A 68 10.22 -11.79 -0.08
C GLU A 68 9.34 -12.54 0.95
N GLY A 69 8.07 -12.83 0.61
CA GLY A 69 7.10 -13.44 1.52
C GLY A 69 6.60 -12.46 2.58
N ILE A 70 5.78 -12.99 3.50
CA ILE A 70 5.14 -12.19 4.54
C ILE A 70 6.15 -11.51 5.47
N ASP A 71 7.23 -12.20 5.86
CA ASP A 71 8.21 -11.62 6.78
C ASP A 71 8.94 -10.42 6.17
N GLY A 72 9.33 -10.49 4.89
CA GLY A 72 9.93 -9.38 4.16
C GLY A 72 8.95 -8.21 3.99
N ALA A 73 7.70 -8.52 3.63
CA ALA A 73 6.63 -7.51 3.55
C ALA A 73 6.41 -6.78 4.88
N MET A 74 6.37 -7.50 6.00
CA MET A 74 6.21 -6.92 7.34
C MET A 74 7.42 -6.06 7.74
N GLN A 75 8.65 -6.47 7.40
CA GLN A 75 9.85 -5.65 7.64
C GLN A 75 9.82 -4.33 6.86
N ARG A 76 9.42 -4.37 5.59
CA ARG A 76 9.25 -3.16 4.78
C ARG A 76 8.11 -2.28 5.29
N ALA A 77 6.97 -2.88 5.63
CA ALA A 77 5.83 -2.18 6.19
C ALA A 77 6.18 -1.44 7.50
N ARG A 78 6.96 -2.07 8.39
CA ARG A 78 7.54 -1.40 9.58
C ARG A 78 8.37 -0.19 9.20
N ALA A 79 9.32 -0.36 8.26
CA ALA A 79 10.17 0.73 7.81
C ALA A 79 9.37 1.89 7.16
N TYR A 80 8.26 1.58 6.47
CA TYR A 80 7.42 2.59 5.82
C TYR A 80 6.54 3.32 6.84
N ARG A 81 5.98 2.61 7.82
CA ARG A 81 5.32 3.21 9.00
C ARG A 81 6.27 4.16 9.72
N ASP A 82 7.48 3.71 10.02
CA ASP A 82 8.50 4.49 10.74
C ASP A 82 8.99 5.70 9.93
N ALA A 83 8.82 5.67 8.60
CA ALA A 83 9.06 6.82 7.74
C ALA A 83 7.96 7.90 7.84
N GLY A 84 6.79 7.57 8.42
CA GLY A 84 5.69 8.51 8.67
C GLY A 84 4.59 8.51 7.60
N VAL A 85 4.42 7.42 6.84
CA VAL A 85 3.32 7.33 5.86
C VAL A 85 1.95 7.37 6.56
N ASP A 86 0.96 7.97 5.91
CA ASP A 86 -0.37 8.11 6.49
C ASP A 86 -1.18 6.81 6.37
N LEU A 87 -0.87 5.95 5.39
CA LEU A 87 -1.44 4.61 5.23
C LEU A 87 -0.40 3.62 4.75
N LEU A 88 -0.56 2.36 5.17
CA LEU A 88 0.15 1.23 4.59
C LEU A 88 -0.73 0.46 3.61
N PHE A 89 -0.10 -0.04 2.56
CA PHE A 89 -0.72 -0.93 1.59
C PHE A 89 0.23 -2.09 1.28
N ILE A 90 -0.08 -3.28 1.80
CA ILE A 90 0.63 -4.51 1.48
C ILE A 90 -0.13 -5.20 0.34
N GLU A 91 0.46 -5.23 -0.86
CA GLU A 91 -0.21 -5.78 -2.05
C GLU A 91 -0.25 -7.31 -2.04
N GLY A 92 -1.38 -7.87 -2.47
CA GLY A 92 -1.52 -9.28 -2.83
C GLY A 92 -1.68 -10.26 -1.66
N ILE A 93 -2.29 -9.80 -0.55
CA ILE A 93 -2.59 -10.63 0.62
C ILE A 93 -3.61 -11.71 0.23
N ARG A 94 -3.33 -12.99 0.52
CA ARG A 94 -4.17 -14.11 0.07
C ARG A 94 -4.80 -14.95 1.18
N SER A 95 -4.26 -14.86 2.40
CA SER A 95 -4.65 -15.73 3.50
C SER A 95 -5.15 -14.92 4.69
N ASP A 96 -6.18 -15.44 5.37
CA ASP A 96 -6.67 -14.87 6.63
C ASP A 96 -5.57 -14.84 7.70
N THR A 97 -4.66 -15.81 7.69
CA THR A 97 -3.48 -15.84 8.58
C THR A 97 -2.57 -14.63 8.34
N ASP A 98 -2.32 -14.25 7.09
CA ASP A 98 -1.51 -13.06 6.78
C ASP A 98 -2.24 -11.78 7.20
N ILE A 99 -3.56 -11.71 6.97
CA ILE A 99 -4.39 -10.58 7.42
C ILE A 99 -4.31 -10.46 8.95
N GLU A 100 -4.47 -11.55 9.69
CA GLU A 100 -4.38 -11.56 11.15
C GLU A 100 -3.01 -11.07 11.64
N ARG A 101 -1.92 -11.53 11.00
CA ARG A 101 -0.56 -11.08 11.34
C ARG A 101 -0.36 -9.60 11.08
N ILE A 102 -0.78 -9.11 9.92
CA ILE A 102 -0.69 -7.70 9.52
C ILE A 102 -1.49 -6.83 10.49
N MET A 103 -2.72 -7.23 10.80
CA MET A 103 -3.61 -6.49 11.67
C MET A 103 -3.14 -6.50 13.12
N THR A 104 -2.64 -7.64 13.62
CA THR A 104 -2.07 -7.72 14.98
C THR A 104 -0.91 -6.75 15.16
N GLU A 105 -0.10 -6.55 14.11
CA GLU A 105 1.07 -5.70 14.22
C GLU A 105 0.77 -4.21 14.04
N PHE A 106 -0.06 -3.84 13.07
CA PHE A 106 -0.17 -2.44 12.64
C PHE A 106 -1.47 -1.75 13.02
N ARG A 107 -2.51 -2.50 13.39
CA ARG A 107 -3.80 -1.91 13.78
C ARG A 107 -3.61 -0.96 14.96
N GLY A 108 -4.18 0.24 14.84
CA GLY A 108 -4.06 1.31 15.84
C GLY A 108 -2.75 2.10 15.78
N GLN A 109 -1.78 1.68 14.96
CA GLN A 109 -0.55 2.45 14.71
C GLN A 109 -0.60 3.20 13.38
N VAL A 110 -1.11 2.55 12.33
CA VAL A 110 -1.26 3.15 11.00
C VAL A 110 -2.45 2.49 10.29
N PRO A 111 -3.32 3.27 9.61
CA PRO A 111 -4.41 2.70 8.82
C PRO A 111 -3.88 1.81 7.70
N ILE A 112 -4.53 0.66 7.50
CA ILE A 112 -4.16 -0.29 6.44
C ILE A 112 -5.21 -0.29 5.34
N MET A 113 -4.71 -0.25 4.12
CA MET A 113 -5.47 -0.28 2.88
C MET A 113 -5.47 -1.68 2.27
N ALA A 114 -6.64 -2.10 1.79
CA ALA A 114 -6.83 -3.29 0.97
C ALA A 114 -7.09 -2.92 -0.49
N ASN A 115 -6.72 -3.82 -1.41
CA ASN A 115 -6.95 -3.69 -2.83
C ASN A 115 -7.68 -4.92 -3.36
N MET A 116 -8.89 -4.72 -3.87
CA MET A 116 -9.76 -5.77 -4.40
C MET A 116 -9.82 -5.66 -5.91
N VAL A 117 -9.08 -6.52 -6.61
CA VAL A 117 -9.04 -6.55 -8.08
C VAL A 117 -9.75 -7.81 -8.57
N GLU A 118 -10.72 -7.65 -9.47
CA GLU A 118 -11.39 -8.78 -10.13
C GLU A 118 -10.37 -9.62 -10.93
N GLY A 119 -10.40 -10.95 -10.72
CA GLY A 119 -9.44 -11.86 -11.35
C GLY A 119 -8.00 -11.77 -10.79
N GLY A 120 -7.81 -11.04 -9.69
CA GLY A 120 -6.55 -10.96 -8.96
C GLY A 120 -6.29 -12.16 -8.05
N ASP A 121 -5.19 -12.07 -7.31
CA ASP A 121 -4.73 -13.12 -6.39
C ASP A 121 -5.40 -13.07 -5.01
N THR A 122 -6.04 -11.96 -4.68
CA THR A 122 -6.72 -11.72 -3.41
C THR A 122 -8.19 -12.14 -3.54
N PRO A 123 -8.74 -12.99 -2.65
CA PRO A 123 -10.16 -13.32 -2.68
C PRO A 123 -11.02 -12.06 -2.54
N LEU A 124 -11.99 -11.88 -3.43
CA LEU A 124 -12.89 -10.73 -3.38
C LEU A 124 -13.74 -10.76 -2.11
N GLN A 125 -13.70 -9.66 -1.35
CA GLN A 125 -14.50 -9.43 -0.17
C GLN A 125 -15.20 -8.06 -0.29
N ASN A 126 -16.40 -7.95 0.27
CA ASN A 126 -17.09 -6.66 0.32
C ASN A 126 -16.46 -5.74 1.39
N ALA A 127 -16.77 -4.45 1.31
CA ALA A 127 -16.18 -3.45 2.20
C ALA A 127 -16.48 -3.72 3.69
N ALA A 128 -17.69 -4.21 4.02
CA ALA A 128 -18.09 -4.50 5.39
C ALA A 128 -17.26 -5.63 6.03
N ALA A 129 -16.97 -6.70 5.27
CA ALA A 129 -16.13 -7.80 5.72
C ALA A 129 -14.69 -7.34 5.97
N LEU A 130 -14.12 -6.55 5.06
CA LEU A 130 -12.77 -5.98 5.20
C LEU A 130 -12.69 -5.00 6.38
N GLN A 131 -13.73 -4.20 6.60
CA GLN A 131 -13.81 -3.32 7.75
C GLN A 131 -13.85 -4.12 9.07
N ALA A 132 -14.60 -5.22 9.12
CA ALA A 132 -14.64 -6.11 10.29
C ALA A 132 -13.26 -6.74 10.58
N GLN A 133 -12.45 -6.96 9.54
CA GLN A 133 -11.05 -7.39 9.65
C GLN A 133 -10.09 -6.27 10.02
N GLY A 134 -10.54 -5.00 10.09
CA GLY A 134 -9.74 -3.86 10.54
C GLY A 134 -9.06 -3.05 9.43
N PHE A 135 -9.36 -3.32 8.16
CA PHE A 135 -8.94 -2.42 7.07
C PHE A 135 -9.65 -1.07 7.19
N SER A 136 -8.93 0.01 6.91
CA SER A 136 -9.44 1.39 7.02
C SER A 136 -9.82 2.00 5.67
N LEU A 137 -9.29 1.44 4.58
CA LEU A 137 -9.59 1.88 3.22
C LEU A 137 -9.55 0.67 2.28
N VAL A 138 -10.48 0.61 1.33
CA VAL A 138 -10.50 -0.39 0.27
C VAL A 138 -10.64 0.30 -1.08
N ILE A 139 -9.91 -0.18 -2.08
CA ILE A 139 -10.12 0.19 -3.48
C ILE A 139 -10.59 -1.04 -4.26
N PHE A 140 -11.43 -0.78 -5.28
CA PHE A 140 -11.87 -1.78 -6.24
C PHE A 140 -11.46 -1.36 -7.66
N PRO A 141 -10.16 -1.45 -8.04
CA PRO A 141 -9.70 -1.00 -9.34
C PRO A 141 -10.26 -1.86 -10.45
N GLY A 142 -10.76 -1.22 -11.50
CA GLY A 142 -11.38 -1.93 -12.61
C GLY A 142 -12.69 -2.60 -12.25
N ALA A 143 -13.31 -2.28 -11.11
CA ALA A 143 -14.70 -2.63 -10.88
C ALA A 143 -15.59 -1.54 -11.49
N TRP A 144 -16.57 -1.95 -12.29
CA TRP A 144 -17.63 -1.05 -12.77
C TRP A 144 -18.72 -0.84 -11.71
N TYR A 145 -18.81 -1.76 -10.74
CA TYR A 145 -19.74 -1.74 -9.63
C TYR A 145 -19.03 -2.17 -8.35
N VAL A 146 -19.18 -1.42 -7.26
CA VAL A 146 -18.58 -1.74 -5.95
C VAL A 146 -19.63 -2.49 -5.11
N PRO A 147 -19.37 -3.73 -4.69
CA PRO A 147 -20.29 -4.53 -3.89
C PRO A 147 -20.31 -4.16 -2.39
#